data_AF-A0AAX2J184-F1
#
_entry.id   AF-A0AAX2J184-F1
#
_cell.length_a   1.000
_cell.length_b   1.000
_cell.length_c   1.000
_cell.angle_alpha   90.00
_cell.angle_beta   90.00
_cell.angle_gamma   90.00
#
_symmetry.space_group_name_H-M   'P 1'
#
loop_
_entity.id
_entity.type
_entity.pdbx_description
1 polymer ?
#
loop_
_entity_poly.entity_id
_entity_poly.type
_entity_poly.pdbx_seq_one_letter_code
_entity_poly.pdbx_strand_id
1 'polypeptide(L)'
;MKTMQKGFTLIELMIVIAIIGILAAIALPAYQDYTARAQATEGFKMTSGLQTDIGVFTADKGRLPTTSDLGSDSLAKPLADAAQALAGKYVTKGGVTVADKGVISITFNSNGANDGKTMKLTPSLNADNGQITKWVCAGGSGKALEAKRLPSSCQEGAAATNSGN
;
A
#
# COMPACT_ATOMS: atom_id res chain seq x y z
N MET A 1 -64.07 -7.75 12.07
CA MET A 1 -63.61 -6.66 11.17
C MET A 1 -62.37 -7.13 10.44
N LYS A 2 -62.41 -7.27 9.11
CA LYS A 2 -61.22 -7.60 8.31
C LYS A 2 -60.39 -6.32 8.15
N THR A 3 -59.22 -6.27 8.77
CA THR A 3 -58.24 -5.20 8.54
C THR A 3 -57.77 -5.30 7.09
N MET A 4 -58.12 -4.33 6.24
CA MET A 4 -57.56 -4.22 4.90
C MET A 4 -56.05 -4.00 5.04
N GLN A 5 -55.24 -4.99 4.66
CA GLN A 5 -53.81 -4.80 4.53
C GLN A 5 -53.57 -3.82 3.37
N LYS A 6 -53.04 -2.64 3.69
CA LYS A 6 -52.47 -1.73 2.69
C LYS A 6 -51.20 -2.38 2.16
N GLY A 7 -51.27 -2.93 0.95
CA GLY A 7 -50.09 -3.43 0.24
C GLY A 7 -49.20 -2.29 -0.23
N PHE A 8 -47.89 -2.56 -0.31
CA PHE A 8 -46.90 -1.64 -0.90
C PHE A 8 -47.21 -1.42 -2.38
N THR A 9 -47.15 -0.17 -2.87
CA THR A 9 -47.38 0.12 -4.28
C THR A 9 -46.13 -0.18 -5.12
N LEU A 10 -46.32 -0.56 -6.38
CA LEU A 10 -45.21 -0.71 -7.34
C LEU A 10 -44.43 0.60 -7.52
N ILE A 11 -45.11 1.74 -7.42
CA ILE A 11 -44.49 3.06 -7.55
C ILE A 11 -43.55 3.32 -6.37
N GLU A 12 -43.97 3.02 -5.14
CA GLU A 12 -43.10 3.14 -3.96
C GLU A 12 -41.87 2.25 -4.09
N LEU A 13 -42.04 1.02 -4.59
CA LEU A 13 -40.90 0.11 -4.81
C LEU A 13 -39.94 0.65 -5.87
N MET A 14 -40.45 1.20 -6.97
CA MET A 14 -39.62 1.78 -8.04
C MET A 14 -38.82 3.00 -7.57
N ILE A 15 -39.42 3.87 -6.77
CA ILE A 15 -38.73 5.03 -6.19
C ILE A 15 -37.60 4.57 -5.25
N VAL A 16 -37.85 3.56 -4.42
CA VAL A 16 -36.84 3.00 -3.51
C VAL A 16 -35.65 2.43 -4.29
N ILE A 17 -35.91 1.66 -5.36
CA ILE A 17 -34.85 1.11 -6.21
C ILE A 17 -34.04 2.23 -6.88
N ALA A 18 -34.70 3.30 -7.35
CA ALA A 18 -34.02 4.44 -7.95
C ALA A 18 -33.07 5.13 -6.96
N ILE A 19 -33.51 5.35 -5.72
CA ILE A 19 -32.67 5.97 -4.68
C ILE A 19 -31.48 5.05 -4.32
N ILE A 20 -31.72 3.75 -4.14
CA ILE A 20 -30.65 2.77 -3.86
C ILE A 20 -29.63 2.74 -5.01
N GLY A 21 -30.09 2.82 -6.27
CA GLY A 21 -29.22 2.86 -7.44
C GLY A 21 -28.25 4.05 -7.42
N ILE A 22 -28.73 5.25 -7.10
CA ILE A 22 -27.90 6.46 -7.00
C ILE A 22 -26.89 6.32 -5.86
N LEU A 23 -27.33 5.88 -4.67
CA LEU A 23 -26.45 5.69 -3.52
C LEU A 23 -25.37 4.64 -3.80
N ALA A 24 -25.72 3.53 -4.44
CA ALA A 24 -24.78 2.47 -4.79
C ALA A 24 -23.70 2.95 -5.76
N ALA A 25 -24.07 3.76 -6.76
CA ALA A 25 -23.12 4.31 -7.73
C ALA A 25 -22.01 5.16 -7.08
N ILE A 26 -22.32 5.87 -6.00
CA ILE A 26 -21.34 6.70 -5.26
C ILE A 26 -20.61 5.85 -4.20
N ALA A 27 -21.33 4.99 -3.49
CA ALA A 27 -20.78 4.23 -2.37
C ALA A 27 -19.83 3.11 -2.80
N LEU A 28 -20.11 2.42 -3.91
CA LEU A 28 -19.28 1.28 -4.35
C LEU A 28 -17.84 1.68 -4.71
N PRO A 29 -17.58 2.73 -5.52
CA PRO A 29 -16.21 3.17 -5.80
C PRO A 29 -15.46 3.61 -4.53
N ALA A 30 -16.14 4.31 -3.62
CA ALA A 30 -15.54 4.75 -2.36
C ALA A 30 -15.17 3.57 -1.45
N TYR A 31 -16.03 2.56 -1.37
CA TYR A 31 -15.76 1.33 -0.61
C TYR A 31 -14.60 0.52 -1.22
N GLN A 32 -14.48 0.48 -2.55
CA GLN A 32 -13.34 -0.13 -3.23
C GLN A 32 -12.02 0.58 -2.90
N ASP A 33 -12.00 1.90 -2.88
CA ASP A 33 -10.80 2.66 -2.50
C ASP A 33 -10.45 2.48 -1.02
N TYR A 34 -11.45 2.39 -0.13
CA TYR A 34 -11.22 2.08 1.29
C TYR A 34 -10.60 0.69 1.49
N THR A 35 -11.16 -0.33 0.84
CA THR A 35 -10.65 -1.71 0.92
C THR A 35 -9.25 -1.82 0.30
N ALA A 36 -8.99 -1.15 -0.82
CA ALA A 36 -7.66 -1.03 -1.42
C ALA A 36 -6.64 -0.40 -0.45
N ARG A 37 -7.01 0.67 0.26
CA ARG A 37 -6.16 1.31 1.27
C ARG A 37 -5.84 0.38 2.44
N ALA A 38 -6.84 -0.36 2.91
CA ALA A 38 -6.65 -1.33 3.98
C ALA A 38 -5.64 -2.43 3.57
N GLN A 39 -5.77 -2.94 2.35
CA GLN A 39 -4.83 -3.90 1.76
C GLN A 39 -3.41 -3.32 1.64
N ALA A 40 -3.29 -2.06 1.20
CA ALA A 40 -2.01 -1.39 1.11
C ALA A 40 -1.35 -1.18 2.49
N THR A 41 -2.16 -0.90 3.51
CA THR A 41 -1.72 -0.75 4.90
C THR A 41 -1.23 -2.08 5.48
N GLU A 42 -1.87 -3.20 5.14
CA GLU A 42 -1.39 -4.55 5.50
C GLU A 42 -0.02 -4.82 4.89
N GLY A 43 0.16 -4.52 3.59
CA GLY A 43 1.46 -4.62 2.92
C GLY A 43 2.53 -3.75 3.60
N PHE A 44 2.21 -2.49 3.90
CA PHE A 44 3.11 -1.60 4.63
C PHE A 44 3.54 -2.20 5.98
N LYS A 45 2.58 -2.64 6.81
CA LYS A 45 2.86 -3.22 8.13
C LYS A 45 3.68 -4.50 8.05
N MET A 46 3.41 -5.35 7.06
CA MET A 46 4.17 -6.59 6.84
C MET A 46 5.66 -6.33 6.63
N THR A 47 6.02 -5.18 6.05
CA THR A 47 7.42 -4.79 5.81
C THR A 47 8.10 -4.08 6.99
N SER A 48 7.43 -3.91 8.13
CA SER A 48 7.99 -3.20 9.29
C SER A 48 9.28 -3.80 9.84
N GLY A 49 9.44 -5.12 9.76
CA GLY A 49 10.70 -5.81 10.10
C GLY A 49 11.84 -5.36 9.18
N LEU A 50 11.62 -5.38 7.86
CA LEU A 50 12.60 -4.90 6.87
C LEU A 50 12.95 -3.42 7.09
N GLN A 51 11.97 -2.58 7.42
CA GLN A 51 12.20 -1.17 7.71
C GLN A 51 13.13 -1.00 8.91
N THR A 52 12.95 -1.83 9.94
CA THR A 52 13.78 -1.83 11.15
C THR A 52 15.20 -2.30 10.83
N ASP A 53 15.34 -3.40 10.09
CA ASP A 53 16.65 -3.96 9.73
C ASP A 53 17.44 -3.03 8.79
N ILE A 54 16.77 -2.34 7.86
CA ILE A 54 17.40 -1.28 7.04
C ILE A 54 17.85 -0.12 7.94
N GLY A 55 17.08 0.20 8.98
CA GLY A 55 17.46 1.16 10.01
C GLY A 55 18.73 0.73 10.77
N VAL A 56 18.82 -0.53 11.16
CA VAL A 56 20.02 -1.11 11.81
C VAL A 56 21.22 -1.03 10.89
N PHE A 57 21.09 -1.45 9.63
CA PHE A 57 22.15 -1.33 8.63
C PHE A 57 22.61 0.12 8.47
N THR A 58 21.66 1.06 8.38
CA THR A 58 21.96 2.48 8.17
C THR A 58 22.67 3.08 9.37
N ALA A 59 22.30 2.68 10.60
CA ALA A 59 22.97 3.10 11.82
C ALA A 59 24.41 2.55 11.92
N ASP A 60 24.65 1.31 11.47
CA ASP A 60 25.98 0.68 11.48
C ASP A 60 26.91 1.27 10.40
N LYS A 61 26.41 1.42 9.18
CA LYS A 61 27.22 1.86 8.02
C LYS A 61 27.23 3.36 7.78
N GLY A 62 26.34 4.12 8.43
CA GLY A 62 26.13 5.55 8.17
C GLY A 62 25.56 5.87 6.79
N ARG A 63 25.02 4.87 6.08
CA ARG A 63 24.44 4.99 4.74
C ARG A 63 23.40 3.89 4.48
N LEU A 64 22.51 4.13 3.52
CA LEU A 64 21.57 3.12 3.05
C LEU A 64 22.29 1.98 2.30
N PRO A 65 21.70 0.76 2.26
CA PRO A 65 22.29 -0.38 1.57
C PRO A 65 22.26 -0.15 0.05
N THR A 66 23.35 -0.51 -0.62
CA THR A 66 23.43 -0.54 -2.08
C THR A 66 23.05 -1.91 -2.61
N THR A 67 22.90 -2.02 -3.93
CA THR A 67 22.72 -3.33 -4.60
C THR A 67 23.84 -4.32 -4.29
N SER A 68 25.09 -3.88 -4.13
CA SER A 68 26.21 -4.75 -3.78
C SER A 68 26.11 -5.28 -2.34
N ASP A 69 25.70 -4.43 -1.40
CA ASP A 69 25.53 -4.84 -0.01
C ASP A 69 24.44 -5.91 0.12
N LEU A 70 23.31 -5.72 -0.57
CA LEU A 70 22.19 -6.68 -0.60
C LEU A 70 22.60 -8.05 -1.15
N GLY A 71 23.72 -8.15 -1.88
CA GLY A 71 24.26 -9.40 -2.39
C GLY A 71 25.35 -10.03 -1.52
N SER A 72 25.99 -9.27 -0.61
CA SER A 72 27.27 -9.71 -0.01
C SER A 72 27.54 -9.26 1.42
N ASP A 73 26.94 -8.16 1.89
CA ASP A 73 27.15 -7.67 3.25
C ASP A 73 26.31 -8.49 4.25
N SER A 74 26.88 -8.79 5.43
CA SER A 74 26.25 -9.67 6.41
C SER A 74 24.97 -9.10 7.04
N LEU A 75 24.82 -7.77 7.08
CA LEU A 75 23.63 -7.10 7.59
C LEU A 75 22.60 -6.86 6.48
N ALA A 76 23.06 -6.53 5.26
CA ALA A 76 22.15 -6.24 4.15
C ALA A 76 21.65 -7.48 3.40
N LYS A 77 22.47 -8.52 3.22
CA LYS A 77 22.08 -9.73 2.49
C LYS A 77 20.81 -10.40 3.07
N PRO A 78 20.65 -10.55 4.39
CA PRO A 78 19.43 -11.11 4.97
C PRO A 78 18.16 -10.33 4.62
N LEU A 79 18.24 -9.01 4.34
CA LEU A 79 17.09 -8.20 3.94
C LEU A 79 16.47 -8.68 2.63
N ALA A 80 17.30 -9.01 1.64
CA ALA A 80 16.85 -9.46 0.33
C ALA A 80 16.16 -10.84 0.42
N ASP A 81 16.73 -11.74 1.23
CA ASP A 81 16.19 -13.07 1.46
C ASP A 81 14.89 -13.02 2.28
N ALA A 82 14.86 -12.21 3.35
CA ALA A 82 13.69 -12.00 4.19
C ALA A 82 12.53 -11.37 3.42
N ALA A 83 12.81 -10.38 2.55
CA ALA A 83 11.79 -9.77 1.70
C ALA A 83 11.13 -10.80 0.79
N GLN A 84 11.90 -11.65 0.12
CA GLN A 84 11.33 -12.69 -0.75
C GLN A 84 10.53 -13.75 0.02
N ALA A 85 10.82 -13.95 1.30
CA ALA A 85 10.08 -14.87 2.15
C ALA A 85 8.73 -14.31 2.64
N LEU A 86 8.53 -12.99 2.63
CA LEU A 86 7.27 -12.37 3.05
C LEU A 86 6.11 -12.83 2.17
N ALA A 87 5.02 -13.22 2.83
CA ALA A 87 3.76 -13.58 2.20
C ALA A 87 2.60 -13.24 3.14
N GLY A 88 1.44 -12.99 2.56
CA GLY A 88 0.20 -12.78 3.30
C GLY A 88 -1.01 -12.93 2.38
N LYS A 89 -2.16 -12.41 2.82
CA LYS A 89 -3.41 -12.56 2.07
C LYS A 89 -3.36 -11.88 0.70
N TYR A 90 -2.74 -10.71 0.65
CA TYR A 90 -2.71 -9.84 -0.54
C TYR A 90 -1.35 -9.78 -1.23
N VAL A 91 -0.34 -10.50 -0.73
CA VAL A 91 1.03 -10.51 -1.26
C VAL A 91 1.51 -11.96 -1.28
N THR A 92 1.90 -12.47 -2.45
CA THR A 92 2.47 -13.82 -2.56
C THR A 92 3.93 -13.83 -2.16
N LYS A 93 4.45 -15.01 -1.78
CA LYS A 93 5.89 -15.22 -1.59
C LYS A 93 6.65 -14.74 -2.84
N GLY A 94 7.75 -14.01 -2.64
CA GLY A 94 8.51 -13.35 -3.71
C GLY A 94 7.91 -12.04 -4.21
N GLY A 95 6.74 -11.63 -3.69
CA GLY A 95 6.08 -10.38 -4.05
C GLY A 95 6.69 -9.13 -3.40
N VAL A 96 7.60 -9.30 -2.44
CA VAL A 96 8.34 -8.19 -1.80
C VAL A 96 9.82 -8.28 -2.16
N THR A 97 10.42 -7.14 -2.52
CA THR A 97 11.85 -7.03 -2.82
C THR A 97 12.45 -5.80 -2.13
N VAL A 98 13.74 -5.86 -1.84
CA VAL A 98 14.54 -4.69 -1.43
C VAL A 98 15.51 -4.39 -2.56
N ALA A 99 15.54 -3.14 -3.00
CA ALA A 99 16.42 -2.65 -4.06
C ALA A 99 17.41 -1.62 -3.49
N ASP A 100 18.18 -1.00 -4.39
CA ASP A 100 19.14 0.05 -4.06
C ASP A 100 18.55 1.09 -3.10
N LYS A 101 19.38 1.58 -2.18
CA LYS A 101 19.02 2.52 -1.12
C LYS A 101 17.92 2.01 -0.19
N GLY A 102 17.78 0.70 -0.03
CA GLY A 102 16.79 0.09 0.86
C GLY A 102 15.34 0.34 0.40
N VAL A 103 15.10 0.58 -0.88
CA VAL A 103 13.74 0.77 -1.40
C VAL A 103 13.02 -0.58 -1.37
N ILE A 104 11.93 -0.65 -0.61
CA ILE A 104 11.10 -1.84 -0.51
C ILE A 104 10.00 -1.75 -1.56
N SER A 105 9.88 -2.76 -2.43
CA SER A 105 8.79 -2.87 -3.39
C SER A 105 7.85 -4.00 -3.00
N ILE A 106 6.55 -3.77 -3.07
CA ILE A 106 5.49 -4.73 -2.76
C ILE A 106 4.62 -4.88 -4.01
N THR A 107 4.41 -6.11 -4.43
CA THR A 107 3.49 -6.48 -5.50
C THR A 107 2.29 -7.18 -4.89
N PHE A 108 1.11 -6.59 -5.06
CA PHE A 108 -0.13 -7.19 -4.62
C PHE A 108 -0.57 -8.28 -5.59
N ASN A 109 -1.06 -9.39 -5.05
CA ASN A 109 -1.61 -10.49 -5.83
C ASN A 109 -2.98 -10.11 -6.42
N SER A 110 -3.60 -11.03 -7.15
CA SER A 110 -4.92 -10.81 -7.76
C SER A 110 -6.10 -10.99 -6.81
N ASN A 111 -5.86 -11.11 -5.51
CA ASN A 111 -6.91 -11.34 -4.52
C ASN A 111 -7.35 -10.02 -3.88
N GLY A 112 -7.97 -9.09 -4.61
CA GLY A 112 -8.59 -7.94 -3.97
C GLY A 112 -8.66 -6.67 -4.82
N ALA A 113 -8.69 -5.53 -4.14
CA ALA A 113 -8.91 -4.23 -4.76
C ALA A 113 -7.62 -3.64 -5.38
N ASN A 114 -6.46 -4.17 -4.98
CA ASN A 114 -5.14 -3.82 -5.52
C ASN A 114 -4.61 -4.86 -6.52
N ASP A 115 -5.49 -5.57 -7.25
CA ASP A 115 -5.12 -6.66 -8.16
C ASP A 115 -3.92 -6.33 -9.07
N GLY A 116 -2.79 -7.02 -8.81
CA GLY A 116 -1.56 -6.90 -9.57
C GLY A 116 -0.87 -5.53 -9.46
N LYS A 117 -1.34 -4.66 -8.56
CA LYS A 117 -0.79 -3.33 -8.35
C LYS A 117 0.50 -3.39 -7.55
N THR A 118 1.33 -2.38 -7.68
CA THR A 118 2.62 -2.29 -6.97
C THR A 118 2.70 -1.02 -6.12
N MET A 119 3.33 -1.15 -4.96
CA MET A 119 3.63 -0.05 -4.04
C MET A 119 5.13 -0.09 -3.69
N LYS A 120 5.76 1.08 -3.60
CA LYS A 120 7.15 1.22 -3.14
C LYS A 120 7.21 2.03 -1.86
N LEU A 121 8.13 1.69 -0.97
CA LEU A 121 8.47 2.43 0.25
C LEU A 121 9.93 2.85 0.14
N THR A 122 10.18 4.15 0.23
CA THR A 122 11.52 4.74 0.14
C THR A 122 11.89 5.33 1.49
N PRO A 123 13.03 4.94 2.10
CA PRO A 123 13.50 5.58 3.31
C PRO A 123 13.95 7.01 3.01
N SER A 124 13.55 7.96 3.84
CA SER A 124 14.02 9.34 3.81
C SER A 124 15.01 9.54 4.93
N LEU A 125 16.21 10.01 4.60
CA LEU A 125 17.24 10.30 5.60
C LEU A 125 17.13 11.73 6.11
N ASN A 126 17.53 11.95 7.36
CA ASN A 126 17.91 13.26 7.85
C ASN A 126 19.26 13.64 7.21
N ALA A 127 19.35 14.84 6.63
CA ALA A 127 20.55 15.31 5.96
C ALA A 127 21.74 15.51 6.92
N ASP A 128 21.47 15.83 8.19
CA ASP A 128 22.48 16.19 9.18
C ASP A 128 23.12 14.97 9.86
N ASN A 129 22.33 13.92 10.10
CA ASN A 129 22.77 12.76 10.88
C ASN A 129 22.62 11.40 10.17
N GLY A 130 22.11 11.38 8.93
CA GLY A 130 22.00 10.17 8.11
C GLY A 130 20.98 9.14 8.62
N GLN A 131 20.19 9.44 9.65
CA GLN A 131 19.18 8.53 10.20
C GLN A 131 17.90 8.55 9.36
N ILE A 132 17.18 7.42 9.31
CA ILE A 132 15.87 7.34 8.64
C ILE A 132 14.84 8.11 9.48
N THR A 133 14.20 9.13 8.89
CA THR A 133 13.18 9.97 9.57
C THR A 133 11.76 9.59 9.20
N LYS A 134 11.55 9.08 7.99
CA LYS A 134 10.25 8.62 7.50
C LYS A 134 10.39 7.63 6.36
N TRP A 135 9.33 6.85 6.15
CA TRP A 135 9.14 6.03 4.98
C TRP A 135 8.12 6.69 4.06
N VAL A 136 8.54 7.03 2.84
CA VAL A 136 7.67 7.62 1.83
C VAL A 136 7.13 6.51 0.96
N CYS A 137 5.80 6.32 0.92
CA CYS A 137 5.20 5.39 -0.02
C CYS A 137 4.79 6.08 -1.33
N ALA A 138 4.84 5.33 -2.43
CA ALA A 138 4.29 5.72 -3.72
C ALA A 138 3.84 4.47 -4.49
N GLY A 139 3.18 4.66 -5.63
CA GLY A 139 2.99 3.58 -6.59
C GLY A 139 4.35 3.02 -7.05
N GLY A 140 4.43 1.70 -7.15
CA GLY A 140 5.62 0.99 -7.64
C GLY A 140 5.73 1.00 -9.16
N SER A 141 6.73 0.29 -9.69
CA SER A 141 6.92 0.16 -11.14
C SER A 141 5.84 -0.69 -11.80
N GLY A 142 5.53 -0.41 -13.07
CA GLY A 142 4.53 -1.15 -13.84
C GLY A 142 3.10 -0.73 -13.49
N LYS A 143 2.32 -1.62 -12.86
CA LYS A 143 0.94 -1.35 -12.44
C LYS A 143 0.92 -0.56 -11.12
N ALA A 144 1.34 0.70 -11.17
CA ALA A 144 1.44 1.55 -9.98
C ALA A 144 0.10 1.68 -9.23
N LEU A 145 0.15 1.54 -7.91
CA LEU A 145 -0.97 1.83 -7.03
C LEU A 145 -1.26 3.34 -7.00
N GLU A 146 -2.52 3.72 -7.12
CA GLU A 146 -2.95 5.12 -7.13
C GLU A 146 -2.71 5.80 -5.77
N ALA A 147 -2.32 7.08 -5.75
CA ALA A 147 -2.00 7.82 -4.53
C ALA A 147 -3.15 7.83 -3.50
N LYS A 148 -4.40 7.87 -3.98
CA LYS A 148 -5.58 7.79 -3.12
C LYS A 148 -5.77 6.44 -2.43
N ARG A 149 -5.08 5.39 -2.85
CA ARG A 149 -5.14 4.03 -2.27
C ARG A 149 -3.92 3.70 -1.41
N LEU A 150 -2.95 4.60 -1.30
CA LEU A 150 -1.81 4.45 -0.39
C LEU A 150 -2.26 4.56 1.08
N PRO A 151 -1.54 3.95 2.04
CA PRO A 151 -1.79 4.16 3.47
C PRO A 151 -1.83 5.64 3.82
N SER A 152 -2.68 6.03 4.78
CA SER A 152 -2.84 7.44 5.18
C SER A 152 -1.53 8.09 5.59
N SER A 153 -0.66 7.35 6.29
CA SER A 153 0.69 7.79 6.68
C SER A 153 1.62 8.12 5.51
N CYS A 154 1.26 7.71 4.29
CA CYS A 154 2.05 7.90 3.10
C CYS A 154 1.42 8.87 2.07
N GLN A 155 0.27 9.46 2.37
CA GLN A 155 -0.40 10.35 1.41
C GLN A 155 0.20 11.76 1.36
N GLU A 156 0.91 12.20 2.39
CA GLU A 156 1.53 13.53 2.46
C GLU A 156 2.76 13.68 1.54
N GLY A 157 3.34 12.58 1.05
CA GLY A 157 4.48 12.58 0.14
C GLY A 157 4.13 12.51 -1.36
N ALA A 158 2.90 12.12 -1.71
CA ALA A 158 2.48 11.97 -3.10
C ALA A 158 2.28 13.32 -3.83
N ALA A 159 2.19 14.42 -3.08
CA ALA A 159 2.14 15.78 -3.62
C ALA A 159 3.51 16.30 -4.09
N ALA A 160 4.63 15.66 -3.70
CA ALA A 160 5.97 16.19 -3.97
C ALA A 160 6.56 15.83 -5.35
N THR A 161 5.85 15.05 -6.18
CA THR A 161 6.31 14.72 -7.55
C THR A 161 5.61 15.49 -8.67
N ASN A 162 4.78 16.48 -8.33
CA ASN A 162 4.21 17.45 -9.28
C ASN A 162 4.67 18.88 -9.00
N SER A 163 5.95 19.07 -8.69
CA SER A 163 6.59 20.37 -8.83
C SER A 163 7.62 20.24 -9.94
N GLY A 164 7.19 20.55 -11.16
CA GLY A 164 8.11 20.80 -12.26
C GLY A 164 8.96 22.02 -11.96
N ASN A 165 10.27 21.88 -12.15
CA ASN A 165 11.04 22.73 -13.05
C ASN A 165 12.25 21.94 -13.55
#